data_AF-A0A917KLG2-F1
#
_entry.id   AF-A0A917KLG2-F1
#
_cell.length_a   1.000
_cell.length_b   1.000
_cell.length_c   1.000
_cell.angle_alpha   90.00
_cell.angle_beta   90.00
_cell.angle_gamma   90.00
#
_symmetry.space_group_name_H-M   'P 1'
#
loop_
_entity.id
_entity.type
_entity.pdbx_description
1 polymer ?
#
loop_
_entity_poly.entity_id
_entity_poly.type
_entity_poly.pdbx_seq_one_letter_code
_entity_poly.pdbx_strand_id
1 'polypeptide(L)'
;MPYLVETLLFLLPFAAYGLWRRMNPRTEPSTILLILAAVGAALTIGGGLWYGELRSLPPGATYVPAQLEGGHIEPGHAERPR
;
A
#
# COMPACT_ATOMS: atom_id res chain seq x y z
N MET A 1 16.88 -11.65 -11.96
CA MET A 1 15.91 -10.53 -12.00
C MET A 1 15.17 -10.52 -10.66
N PRO A 2 15.70 -9.84 -9.62
CA PRO A 2 15.22 -9.96 -8.25
C PRO A 2 13.81 -9.39 -7.99
N TYR A 3 13.22 -8.71 -8.98
CA TYR A 3 11.88 -8.12 -8.86
C TYR A 3 10.90 -8.64 -9.91
N LEU A 4 11.24 -9.74 -10.61
CA LEU A 4 10.42 -10.21 -11.73
C LEU A 4 9.03 -10.64 -11.25
N VAL A 5 8.98 -11.40 -10.16
CA VAL A 5 7.72 -11.93 -9.62
C VAL A 5 6.86 -10.79 -9.09
N GLU A 6 7.45 -9.85 -8.36
CA GLU A 6 6.81 -8.64 -7.83
C GLU A 6 6.26 -7.79 -8.95
N THR A 7 7.04 -7.58 -10.02
CA THR A 7 6.60 -6.82 -11.19
C THR A 7 5.43 -7.52 -11.89
N LEU A 8 5.49 -8.85 -12.05
CA LEU A 8 4.40 -9.62 -12.66
C LEU A 8 3.13 -9.57 -11.82
N LEU A 9 3.23 -9.71 -10.49
CA LEU A 9 2.09 -9.63 -9.57
C LEU A 9 1.50 -8.22 -9.54
N PHE A 10 2.35 -7.19 -9.55
CA PHE A 10 1.92 -5.80 -9.62
C PHE A 10 1.16 -5.51 -10.93
N LEU A 11 1.66 -6.03 -12.06
CA LEU A 11 1.04 -5.84 -13.37
C LEU A 11 -0.19 -6.73 -13.59
N LEU A 12 -0.34 -7.81 -12.83
CA LEU A 12 -1.40 -8.81 -12.98
C LEU A 12 -2.82 -8.21 -13.11
N PRO A 13 -3.31 -7.33 -12.21
CA PRO A 13 -4.65 -6.77 -12.33
C PRO A 13 -4.85 -5.96 -13.62
N PHE A 14 -3.83 -5.22 -14.06
CA PHE A 14 -3.89 -4.43 -15.29
C PHE A 14 -3.86 -5.32 -16.53
N ALA A 15 -3.01 -6.35 -16.53
CA ALA A 15 -2.92 -7.33 -17.60
C ALA A 15 -4.24 -8.11 -17.74
N ALA A 16 -4.83 -8.54 -16.62
CA ALA A 16 -6.13 -9.22 -16.60
C ALA A 16 -7.25 -8.33 -17.18
N TYR A 17 -7.31 -7.05 -16.77
CA TYR A 17 -8.28 -6.10 -17.32
C TYR A 17 -8.06 -5.84 -18.82
N GLY A 18 -6.80 -5.65 -19.24
CA GLY A 18 -6.44 -5.46 -20.65
C GLY A 18 -6.81 -6.67 -21.51
N LEU A 19 -6.56 -7.89 -21.01
CA LEU A 19 -6.95 -9.12 -21.68
C LEU A 19 -8.48 -9.23 -21.79
N TRP A 20 -9.21 -8.95 -20.71
CA TRP A 20 -10.67 -8.93 -20.72
C TRP A 20 -11.21 -7.91 -21.73
N ARG A 21 -10.65 -6.70 -21.81
CA ARG A 21 -11.07 -5.69 -22.82
C ARG A 21 -10.79 -6.11 -24.24
N ARG A 22 -9.64 -6.73 -24.49
CA ARG A 22 -9.31 -7.29 -25.81
C ARG A 22 -10.33 -8.35 -26.24
N MET A 23 -10.77 -9.21 -25.31
CA MET A 23 -11.79 -10.23 -25.57
C MET A 23 -13.21 -9.66 -25.67
N ASN A 24 -13.47 -8.50 -25.06
CA ASN A 24 -14.80 -7.87 -24.98
C ASN A 24 -14.77 -6.43 -25.51
N PRO A 25 -14.50 -6.19 -26.82
CA PRO A 25 -14.27 -4.85 -27.35
C PRO A 25 -15.52 -3.95 -27.33
N ARG A 26 -16.73 -4.55 -27.37
CA ARG A 26 -18.01 -3.82 -27.38
C ARG A 26 -18.70 -3.73 -26.01
N THR A 27 -18.18 -4.43 -25.01
CA THR A 27 -18.79 -4.49 -23.67
C THR A 27 -18.20 -3.42 -22.78
N GLU A 28 -19.01 -2.44 -22.38
CA GLU A 28 -18.56 -1.43 -21.42
C GLU A 28 -18.67 -1.94 -19.98
N PRO A 29 -17.74 -1.56 -19.09
CA PRO A 29 -17.91 -1.82 -17.66
C PRO A 29 -19.17 -1.12 -17.17
N SER A 30 -19.96 -1.79 -16.33
CA SER A 30 -21.17 -1.18 -15.77
C SER A 30 -20.81 0.02 -14.89
N THR A 31 -21.67 1.03 -14.87
CA THR A 31 -21.49 2.22 -14.01
C THR A 31 -21.32 1.84 -12.54
N ILE A 32 -22.04 0.83 -12.05
CA ILE A 32 -21.91 0.32 -10.68
C ILE A 32 -20.50 -0.19 -10.41
N LEU A 33 -19.91 -0.94 -11.35
CA LEU A 33 -18.54 -1.45 -11.21
C LEU A 33 -17.54 -0.31 -11.16
N LEU A 34 -17.71 0.72 -12.01
CA LEU A 34 -16.85 1.91 -11.99
C LEU A 34 -16.96 2.69 -10.67
N ILE A 35 -18.17 2.84 -10.14
CA ILE A 35 -18.40 3.49 -8.83
C ILE A 35 -17.70 2.69 -7.72
N LEU A 36 -17.88 1.37 -7.68
CA LEU A 36 -17.24 0.52 -6.67
C LEU A 36 -15.72 0.58 -6.75
N ALA A 37 -15.16 0.57 -7.97
CA ALA A 37 -13.72 0.72 -8.18
C ALA A 37 -13.21 2.09 -7.68
N ALA A 38 -13.93 3.17 -7.99
CA ALA A 38 -13.59 4.52 -7.52
C ALA A 38 -13.66 4.64 -5.99
N VAL A 39 -14.71 4.09 -5.36
CA VAL A 39 -14.85 4.06 -3.90
C VAL A 39 -13.74 3.24 -3.25
N GLY A 40 -13.43 2.06 -3.77
CA GLY A 40 -12.33 1.23 -3.27
C GLY A 40 -10.97 1.93 -3.35
N ALA A 41 -10.70 2.62 -4.46
CA ALA A 41 -9.49 3.43 -4.62
C ALA A 41 -9.44 4.58 -3.60
N ALA A 42 -10.54 5.31 -3.42
CA ALA A 42 -10.65 6.39 -2.45
C ALA A 42 -10.45 5.90 -1.01
N LEU A 43 -11.03 4.75 -0.64
CA LEU A 43 -10.84 4.12 0.66
C LEU A 43 -9.40 3.67 0.89
N THR A 44 -8.75 3.12 -0.14
CA THR A 44 -7.34 2.69 -0.05
C THR A 44 -6.42 3.88 0.17
N ILE A 45 -6.57 4.94 -0.63
CA ILE A 45 -5.77 6.16 -0.51
C ILE A 45 -6.06 6.84 0.83
N GLY A 46 -7.33 7.05 1.16
CA GLY A 46 -7.75 7.70 2.40
C GLY A 46 -7.30 6.93 3.64
N GLY A 47 -7.45 5.61 3.65
CA GLY A 47 -6.98 4.73 4.72
C GLY A 47 -5.46 4.73 4.85
N GLY A 48 -4.73 4.74 3.74
CA GLY A 48 -3.28 4.85 3.74
C GLY A 48 -2.78 6.18 4.32
N LEU A 49 -3.38 7.30 3.92
CA LEU A 49 -3.07 8.63 4.47
C LEU A 49 -3.41 8.71 5.96
N TRP A 50 -4.60 8.24 6.34
CA TRP A 50 -5.03 8.20 7.73
C TRP A 50 -4.07 7.37 8.59
N TYR A 51 -3.74 6.15 8.15
CA TYR A 51 -2.81 5.28 8.87
C TYR A 51 -1.40 5.87 8.95
N GLY A 52 -0.94 6.49 7.86
CA GLY A 52 0.33 7.20 7.81
C GLY A 52 0.41 8.32 8.85
N GLU A 53 -0.65 9.10 9.00
CA GLU A 53 -0.72 10.17 10.00
C GLU A 53 -0.64 9.61 11.43
N LEU A 54 -1.41 8.55 11.73
CA LEU A 54 -1.39 7.91 13.06
C LEU A 54 -0.03 7.30 13.43
N ARG A 55 0.74 6.85 12.44
CA ARG A 55 2.04 6.19 12.64
C ARG A 55 3.23 7.11 12.37
N SER A 56 2.99 8.36 12.00
CA SER A 56 4.04 9.31 11.69
C SER A 56 4.92 9.58 12.91
N LEU A 57 6.22 9.63 12.69
CA LEU A 57 7.17 10.08 13.70
C LEU A 57 7.01 11.58 13.91
N PRO A 58 7.04 12.07 15.16
CA PRO A 58 7.04 13.50 15.42
C PRO A 58 8.16 14.18 14.62
N PRO A 59 7.93 15.41 14.10
CA PRO A 59 8.96 16.15 13.40
C PRO A 59 10.23 16.25 14.23
N GLY A 60 11.36 15.81 13.67
CA GLY A 60 12.65 15.80 14.34
C GLY A 60 12.91 14.60 15.26
N ALA A 61 11.99 13.65 15.41
CA ALA A 61 12.29 12.41 16.13
C ALA A 61 13.11 11.43 15.27
N THR A 62 14.11 10.79 15.86
CA THR A 62 14.91 9.75 15.21
C THR A 62 14.30 8.39 15.52
N TYR A 63 14.07 7.58 14.48
CA TYR A 63 13.66 6.19 14.66
C TYR A 63 14.82 5.37 15.24
N VAL A 64 14.58 4.75 16.39
CA VAL A 64 15.48 3.76 16.98
C VAL A 64 14.90 2.37 16.66
N PRO A 65 15.62 1.51 15.93
CA PRO A 65 15.14 0.16 15.62
C PRO A 65 15.05 -0.68 16.89
N ALA A 66 14.22 -1.73 16.85
CA ALA A 66 14.10 -2.66 17.97
C ALA A 66 15.45 -3.31 18.30
N GLN A 67 15.81 -3.35 19.58
CA GLN A 67 17.06 -3.94 20.07
C GLN A 67 16.79 -5.04 21.09
N LEU A 68 17.66 -6.04 21.13
CA LEU A 68 17.65 -7.08 22.15
C LEU A 68 18.65 -6.69 23.24
N GLU A 69 18.16 -6.23 24.38
CA GLU A 69 18.99 -5.79 25.51
C GLU A 69 18.66 -6.64 26.74
N GLY A 70 19.68 -7.28 27.34
CA GLY A 70 19.51 -8.11 28.53
C GLY A 70 18.55 -9.31 28.37
N GLY A 71 18.30 -9.77 27.14
CA GLY A 71 17.35 -10.86 26.86
C GLY A 71 15.90 -10.40 26.69
N HIS A 72 15.62 -9.10 26.76
CA HIS A 72 14.33 -8.50 26.46
C HIS A 72 14.38 -7.73 25.13
N ILE A 73 13.31 -7.85 24.33
CA ILE A 73 13.19 -7.10 23.08
C ILE A 73 12.59 -5.75 23.42
N GLU A 74 13.38 -4.69 23.25
CA GLU A 74 12.90 -3.33 23.26
C GLU A 74 12.28 -3.00 21.89
N PRO A 75 10.98 -2.68 21.82
CA PRO A 75 10.34 -2.32 20.54
C PRO A 75 10.93 -1.04 19.97
N GLY A 76 11.02 -0.97 18.64
CA GLY A 76 11.49 0.24 17.98
C GLY A 76 10.62 1.46 18.32
N HIS A 77 11.25 2.55 18.71
CA HIS A 77 10.58 3.74 19.23
C HIS A 77 11.16 5.02 18.63
N ALA A 78 10.44 6.11 18.84
CA ALA A 78 10.87 7.45 18.48
C ALA A 78 11.71 8.03 19.62
N GLU A 79 12.96 8.44 19.38
CA GLU A 79 13.75 9.18 20.36
C GLU A 79 13.93 10.64 19.89
N ARG A 80 13.83 11.59 20.82
CA ARG A 80 14.13 13.00 20.53
C ARG A 80 15.66 13.18 20.44
N PRO A 81 16.18 13.91 19.44
CA PRO A 81 17.59 14.31 19.42
C PRO A 81 17.90 15.09 20.70
N ARG A 82 18.98 14.71 21.38
CA ARG A 82 19.51 15.46 22.53
C ARG A 82 20.21 16.73 22.07
#